data_AF-A0A8T7KUN3-F1
#
_entry.id   AF-A0A8T7KUN3-F1
#
_cell.length_a   1.000
_cell.length_b   1.000
_cell.length_c   1.000
_cell.angle_alpha   90.00
_cell.angle_beta   90.00
_cell.angle_gamma   90.00
#
_symmetry.space_group_name_H-M   'P 1'
#
loop_
_entity.id
_entity.type
_entity.pdbx_description
1 polymer ?
#
loop_
_entity_poly.entity_id
_entity_poly.type
_entity_poly.pdbx_seq_one_letter_code
_entity_poly.pdbx_strand_id
1 'polypeptide(L)'
;MTDKNLSKLLEQLHDELGKVDAVDDKGRELLRSLDDDIRKLLERSEGAQTDESMLERLQDAIDHFEITHPNLTSALSHMMTILSNAGI
;
A
#
# COMPACT_ATOMS: atom_id res chain seq x y z
N MET A 1 5.49 10.79 16.67
CA MET A 1 5.20 11.63 15.47
C MET A 1 5.10 10.79 14.20
N THR A 2 5.64 9.57 14.18
CA THR A 2 5.68 8.66 13.02
C THR A 2 4.29 8.16 12.60
N ASP A 3 3.43 7.80 13.55
CA ASP A 3 2.09 7.26 13.24
C ASP A 3 1.19 8.22 12.47
N LYS A 4 1.18 9.50 12.84
CA LYS A 4 0.28 10.48 12.18
C LYS A 4 0.59 10.70 10.70
N ASN A 5 1.86 10.57 10.30
CA ASN A 5 2.24 10.69 8.90
C ASN A 5 1.93 9.40 8.14
N LEU A 6 2.16 8.25 8.78
CA LEU A 6 1.81 6.94 8.23
C LEU A 6 0.30 6.82 7.99
N SER A 7 -0.53 7.15 8.99
CA SER A 7 -1.99 7.10 8.86
C SER A 7 -2.51 7.97 7.72
N LYS A 8 -1.98 9.20 7.57
CA LYS A 8 -2.35 10.07 6.45
C LYS A 8 -1.97 9.48 5.09
N LEU A 9 -0.80 8.87 4.99
CA LEU A 9 -0.34 8.27 3.75
C LEU A 9 -1.16 7.03 3.38
N LEU A 10 -1.55 6.25 4.38
CA LEU A 10 -2.44 5.09 4.27
C LEU A 10 -3.84 5.51 3.82
N GLU A 11 -4.39 6.59 4.39
CA GLU A 11 -5.66 7.19 3.92
C GLU A 11 -5.56 7.68 2.47
N GLN A 12 -4.48 8.37 2.11
CA GLN A 12 -4.27 8.81 0.73
C GLN A 12 -4.19 7.64 -0.25
N LEU A 13 -3.47 6.57 0.11
CA LEU A 13 -3.38 5.40 -0.74
C LEU A 13 -4.76 4.73 -0.86
N HIS A 14 -5.50 4.58 0.24
CA HIS A 14 -6.87 4.04 0.23
C HIS A 14 -7.78 4.81 -0.74
N ASP A 15 -7.74 6.14 -0.70
CA ASP A 15 -8.50 6.99 -1.60
C ASP A 15 -8.07 6.81 -3.07
N GLU A 16 -6.77 6.67 -3.34
CA GLU A 16 -6.27 6.41 -4.69
C GLU A 16 -6.68 5.02 -5.20
N LEU A 17 -6.63 3.98 -4.35
CA LEU A 17 -7.12 2.64 -4.69
C LEU A 17 -8.62 2.67 -5.07
N GLY A 18 -9.41 3.51 -4.40
CA GLY A 18 -10.84 3.68 -4.69
C GLY A 18 -11.16 4.43 -5.98
N LYS A 19 -10.21 5.17 -6.55
CA LYS A 19 -10.35 5.91 -7.83
C LYS A 19 -9.96 5.07 -9.05
N VAL A 20 -9.42 3.88 -8.83
CA VAL A 20 -8.95 2.99 -9.88
C VAL A 20 -10.17 2.24 -10.46
N ASP A 21 -10.84 2.86 -11.43
CA ASP A 21 -12.08 2.34 -12.02
C ASP A 21 -11.87 1.15 -12.99
N ALA A 22 -10.69 1.04 -13.59
CA ALA A 22 -10.41 0.08 -14.67
C ALA A 22 -9.15 -0.74 -14.41
N VAL A 23 -9.30 -1.81 -13.62
CA VAL A 23 -8.28 -2.84 -13.43
C VAL A 23 -8.75 -4.20 -13.90
N ASP A 24 -7.80 -5.03 -14.29
CA ASP A 24 -8.01 -6.44 -14.58
C ASP A 24 -8.24 -7.24 -13.28
N ASP A 25 -8.57 -8.53 -13.41
CA ASP A 25 -8.87 -9.39 -12.25
C ASP A 25 -7.69 -9.49 -11.28
N LYS A 26 -6.46 -9.58 -11.81
CA LYS A 26 -5.24 -9.58 -11.01
C LYS A 26 -5.06 -8.26 -10.26
N GLY A 27 -5.26 -7.14 -10.94
CA GLY A 27 -5.21 -5.82 -10.32
C GLY A 27 -6.22 -5.70 -9.18
N ARG A 28 -7.46 -6.14 -9.37
CA ARG A 28 -8.49 -6.14 -8.30
C ARG A 28 -8.07 -6.92 -7.06
N GLU A 29 -7.48 -8.10 -7.23
CA GLU A 29 -6.97 -8.91 -6.11
C GLU A 29 -5.83 -8.24 -5.36
N LEU A 30 -4.89 -7.63 -6.10
CA LEU A 30 -3.77 -6.89 -5.52
C LEU A 30 -4.26 -5.68 -4.72
N LEU A 31 -5.14 -4.86 -5.30
CA LEU A 31 -5.71 -3.69 -4.60
C LEU A 31 -6.44 -4.11 -3.32
N ARG A 32 -7.22 -5.18 -3.38
CA ARG A 32 -7.98 -5.68 -2.22
C ARG A 32 -7.06 -6.20 -1.11
N SER A 33 -6.01 -6.94 -1.48
CA SER A 33 -5.05 -7.47 -0.52
C SER A 33 -4.27 -6.35 0.16
N LEU A 34 -3.86 -5.34 -0.62
CA LEU A 34 -3.21 -4.15 -0.10
C LEU A 34 -4.12 -3.35 0.84
N ASP A 35 -5.41 -3.21 0.49
CA ASP A 35 -6.38 -2.53 1.36
C ASP A 35 -6.50 -3.21 2.74
N ASP A 36 -6.58 -4.54 2.74
CA ASP A 36 -6.64 -5.32 3.97
C ASP A 36 -5.36 -5.19 4.80
N ASP A 37 -4.19 -5.16 4.17
CA ASP A 37 -2.91 -4.97 4.86
C ASP A 37 -2.79 -3.56 5.46
N ILE A 38 -3.19 -2.53 4.71
CA ILE A 38 -3.23 -1.14 5.17
C ILE A 38 -4.15 -0.99 6.38
N ARG A 39 -5.35 -1.60 6.35
CA ARG A 39 -6.28 -1.60 7.48
C ARG A 39 -5.65 -2.25 8.72
N LYS A 40 -4.99 -3.40 8.56
CA LYS A 40 -4.30 -4.07 9.67
C LYS A 40 -3.20 -3.19 10.28
N LEU A 41 -2.45 -2.47 9.46
CA LEU A 41 -1.44 -1.51 9.92
C LEU A 41 -2.06 -0.33 10.68
N LEU A 42 -3.20 0.19 10.20
CA LEU A 42 -3.92 1.28 10.87
C LEU A 42 -4.55 0.84 12.21
N GLU A 43 -5.08 -0.37 12.27
CA GLU A 43 -5.78 -0.90 13.45
C GLU A 43 -4.80 -1.31 14.57
N ARG A 44 -3.58 -1.73 14.23
CA ARG A 44 -2.59 -2.19 15.20
C ARG A 44 -1.58 -1.09 15.55
N SER A 45 -1.97 -0.26 16.52
CA SER A 45 -1.16 0.87 17.03
C SER A 45 0.18 0.50 17.69
N GLU A 46 0.49 -0.78 17.96
CA GLU A 46 1.75 -1.18 18.61
C GLU A 46 2.26 -2.55 18.10
N GLY A 47 3.34 -2.55 17.32
CA GLY A 47 4.23 -3.71 17.15
C GLY A 47 3.89 -4.75 16.07
N ALA A 48 3.08 -4.41 15.06
CA ALA A 48 2.99 -5.25 13.87
C ALA A 48 4.26 -5.07 13.03
N GLN A 49 5.03 -6.15 12.84
CA GLN A 49 6.08 -6.17 11.84
C GLN A 49 5.44 -6.15 10.46
N THR A 50 6.01 -5.38 9.54
CA THR A 50 5.65 -5.49 8.14
C THR A 50 6.09 -6.88 7.72
N ASP A 51 5.13 -7.76 7.47
CA ASP A 51 5.45 -9.10 6.98
C ASP A 51 6.09 -8.97 5.59
N GLU A 52 7.13 -9.75 5.31
CA GLU A 52 7.81 -9.75 4.00
C GLU A 52 6.82 -9.98 2.85
N SER A 53 5.75 -10.74 3.11
CA SER A 53 4.66 -10.94 2.15
C SER A 53 3.91 -9.66 1.77
N MET A 54 3.83 -8.65 2.64
CA MET A 54 3.21 -7.36 2.34
C MET A 54 4.12 -6.53 1.42
N LEU A 55 5.43 -6.55 1.67
CA LEU A 55 6.41 -5.88 0.81
C LEU A 55 6.42 -6.50 -0.59
N GLU A 56 6.36 -7.83 -0.69
CA GLU A 56 6.22 -8.53 -1.96
C GLU A 56 4.93 -8.14 -2.69
N ARG A 57 3.78 -8.08 -1.99
CA ARG A 57 2.51 -7.64 -2.58
C ARG A 57 2.55 -6.19 -3.08
N LEU A 58 3.23 -5.31 -2.35
CA LEU A 58 3.48 -3.91 -2.76
C LEU A 58 4.31 -3.86 -4.04
N GLN A 59 5.37 -4.67 -4.13
CA GLN A 59 6.21 -4.77 -5.32
C GLN A 59 5.43 -5.32 -6.52
N ASP A 60 4.65 -6.39 -6.33
CA ASP A 60 3.80 -6.98 -7.38
C ASP A 60 2.77 -5.98 -7.91
N ALA A 61 2.20 -5.15 -7.04
CA ALA A 61 1.27 -4.09 -7.43
C ALA A 61 1.98 -2.95 -8.18
N ILE A 62 3.18 -2.55 -7.73
CA ILE A 62 4.01 -1.56 -8.43
C ILE A 62 4.26 -2.03 -9.87
N ASP A 63 4.75 -3.25 -10.04
CA ASP A 63 5.10 -3.81 -11.34
C ASP A 63 3.87 -3.96 -12.24
N HIS A 64 2.72 -4.34 -11.66
CA HIS A 64 1.47 -4.52 -12.41
C HIS A 64 0.86 -3.19 -12.86
N PHE A 65 0.99 -2.15 -12.05
CA PHE A 65 0.37 -0.85 -12.29
C PHE A 65 1.29 0.20 -12.90
N GLU A 66 2.61 -0.05 -13.01
CA GLU A 66 3.60 0.95 -13.49
C GLU A 66 3.24 1.56 -14.86
N ILE A 67 2.66 0.77 -15.76
CA ILE A 67 2.30 1.20 -17.12
C ILE A 67 0.92 1.88 -17.14
N THR A 68 -0.02 1.35 -16.36
CA THR A 68 -1.45 1.70 -16.47
C THR A 68 -1.86 2.80 -15.50
N HIS A 69 -1.24 2.84 -14.31
CA HIS A 69 -1.60 3.74 -13.21
C HIS A 69 -0.32 4.29 -12.53
N PRO A 70 0.48 5.13 -13.22
CA PRO A 70 1.76 5.63 -12.69
C PRO A 70 1.64 6.43 -11.39
N ASN A 71 0.51 7.11 -11.17
CA ASN A 71 0.24 7.82 -9.92
C ASN A 71 0.09 6.84 -8.74
N LEU A 72 -0.61 5.72 -8.95
CA LEU A 72 -0.76 4.66 -7.96
C LEU A 72 0.60 4.04 -7.63
N THR A 73 1.39 3.74 -8.65
CA THR A 73 2.74 3.20 -8.49
C THR A 73 3.63 4.14 -7.66
N SER A 74 3.58 5.45 -7.91
CA SER A 74 4.34 6.42 -7.12
C SER A 74 3.92 6.43 -5.64
N ALA A 75 2.62 6.32 -5.35
CA ALA A 75 2.11 6.23 -3.99
C ALA A 75 2.57 4.93 -3.29
N LEU A 76 2.48 3.79 -3.99
CA LEU A 76 2.94 2.49 -3.50
C LEU A 76 4.44 2.47 -3.20
N SER A 77 5.28 2.99 -4.11
CA SER A 77 6.74 3.07 -3.89
C SER A 77 7.11 3.95 -2.69
N HIS A 78 6.38 5.06 -2.50
CA HIS A 78 6.60 5.93 -1.35
C HIS A 78 6.24 5.22 -0.04
N MET A 79 5.14 4.45 -0.03
CA MET A 79 4.74 3.65 1.12
C MET A 79 5.77 2.56 1.45
N MET A 80 6.21 1.81 0.44
CA MET A 80 7.26 0.80 0.62
C MET A 80 8.52 1.39 1.26
N THR A 81 8.94 2.57 0.80
CA THR A 81 10.09 3.29 1.36
C THR A 81 9.88 3.66 2.83
N ILE A 82 8.69 4.12 3.20
CA ILE A 82 8.37 4.50 4.60
C ILE A 82 8.34 3.26 5.50
N LEU A 83 7.71 2.17 5.06
CA LEU A 83 7.66 0.91 5.81
C LEU A 83 9.07 0.35 6.01
N SER A 84 9.88 0.28 4.95
CA SER A 84 11.28 -0.15 5.03
C SER A 84 12.12 0.74 5.96
N ASN A 85 11.94 2.06 5.91
CA ASN A 85 12.66 3.00 6.78
C ASN A 85 12.19 2.97 8.24
N ALA A 86 10.94 2.57 8.49
CA ALA A 86 10.40 2.44 9.83
C ALA A 86 10.96 1.22 10.57
N GLY A 87 11.63 0.29 9.87
CA GLY A 87 12.29 -0.88 10.47
C GLY A 87 11.32 -1.84 11.15
N ILE A 88 10.05 -1.79 10.76
CA ILE A 88 8.97 -2.71 11.14
C ILE A 88 8.76 -3.69 10.01
#